data_AF-A0AAW5MRR4-F1
#
_entry.id   AF-A0AAW5MRR4-F1
#
_cell.length_a   1.000
_cell.length_b   1.000
_cell.length_c   1.000
_cell.angle_alpha   90.00
_cell.angle_beta   90.00
_cell.angle_gamma   90.00
#
_symmetry.space_group_name_H-M   'P 1'
#
loop_
_entity.id
_entity.type
_entity.pdbx_description
1 polymer ?
#
loop_
_entity_poly.entity_id
_entity_poly.type
_entity_poly.pdbx_seq_one_letter_code
_entity_poly.pdbx_strand_id
1 'polypeptide(L)' 'RAEGINFNQNNHVVIQNDGPNGRAGPQLMKAVYEMARKGAQDELRLQLRDGGMLSGSGG' A
#
# COMPACT_ATOMS: atom_id res chain seq x y z
N ARG A 1 -6.61 31.11 11.99
CA ARG A 1 -5.39 30.49 11.40
C ARG A 1 -4.86 29.55 12.48
N ALA A 2 -4.97 28.24 12.31
CA ALA A 2 -4.44 27.30 13.30
C ALA A 2 -2.91 27.39 13.27
N GLU A 3 -2.32 27.65 14.42
CA GLU A 3 -0.88 27.71 14.61
C GLU A 3 -0.25 26.36 14.22
N GLY A 4 0.93 26.44 13.61
CA GLY A 4 1.54 25.37 12.84
C GLY A 4 1.64 24.05 13.60
N ILE A 5 0.80 23.09 13.21
CA ILE A 5 0.96 21.69 13.62
C ILE A 5 2.22 21.19 12.91
N ASN A 6 3.32 20.99 13.65
CA ASN A 6 4.50 20.32 13.11
C ASN A 6 4.19 18.81 13.08
N PHE A 7 3.76 18.33 11.92
CA PHE A 7 3.53 16.92 11.71
C PHE A 7 4.86 16.23 11.43
N ASN A 8 5.44 15.61 12.45
CA ASN A 8 6.65 14.81 12.32
C ASN A 8 6.28 13.31 12.34
N GLN A 9 6.13 12.72 11.16
CA GLN A 9 5.89 11.29 11.01
C GLN A 9 7.22 10.53 11.01
N ASN A 10 7.55 9.90 12.13
CA ASN A 10 8.64 8.93 12.20
C ASN A 10 8.07 7.52 12.02
N ASN A 11 7.99 7.06 10.76
CA ASN A 11 7.48 5.73 10.47
C ASN A 11 8.66 4.75 10.34
N HIS A 12 8.78 3.79 11.26
CA HIS A 12 9.83 2.76 11.24
C HIS A 12 9.22 1.41 10.84
N VAL A 13 9.56 0.94 9.62
CA VAL A 13 9.09 -0.34 9.09
C VAL A 13 10.29 -1.26 8.88
N VAL A 14 10.28 -2.40 9.56
CA VAL A 14 11.29 -3.46 9.39
C VAL A 14 10.65 -4.62 8.66
N ILE A 15 11.23 -4.99 7.51
CA ILE A 15 10.88 -6.22 6.79
C ILE A 15 12.01 -7.21 7.05
N GLN A 16 11.72 -8.24 7.84
CA GLN A 16 12.63 -9.35 8.04
C GLN A 16 12.63 -10.18 6.76
N ASN A 17 13.70 -10.11 5.98
CA ASN A 17 13.89 -10.94 4.79
C ASN A 17 14.91 -12.04 5.11
N ASP A 18 14.43 -13.14 5.68
CA ASP A 18 15.23 -14.26 6.21
C ASP A 18 15.52 -15.36 5.18
N GLY A 19 15.33 -15.09 3.88
CA GLY A 19 15.45 -16.11 2.85
C GLY A 19 16.91 -16.58 2.64
N PRO A 20 17.13 -17.88 2.39
CA PRO A 20 18.47 -18.44 2.28
C PRO A 20 19.18 -17.99 0.99
N ASN A 21 20.47 -17.69 1.11
CA ASN A 21 21.36 -17.27 0.01
C ASN A 21 20.92 -15.96 -0.68
N GLY A 22 20.40 -14.99 0.07
CA GLY A 22 19.96 -13.71 -0.47
C GLY A 22 18.66 -13.78 -1.28
N ARG A 23 17.95 -14.91 -1.22
CA ARG A 23 16.63 -15.06 -1.84
C ARG A 23 15.57 -14.39 -0.98
N ALA A 24 14.45 -14.04 -1.61
CA ALA A 24 13.29 -13.54 -0.90
C ALA A 24 12.74 -14.61 0.05
N GLY A 25 12.73 -14.31 1.35
CA GLY A 25 12.14 -15.11 2.40
C GLY A 25 10.61 -14.99 2.41
N PRO A 26 9.91 -15.91 3.10
CA PRO A 26 8.45 -15.92 3.16
C PRO A 26 7.85 -14.60 3.67
N GLN A 27 8.53 -13.89 4.57
CA GLN A 27 7.97 -12.65 5.12
C GLN A 27 8.08 -11.47 4.15
N LEU A 28 9.13 -11.42 3.30
CA LEU A 28 9.18 -10.45 2.20
C LEU A 28 8.03 -10.72 1.21
N MET A 29 7.81 -11.98 0.84
CA MET A 29 6.72 -12.33 -0.08
C MET A 29 5.35 -12.00 0.52
N LYS A 30 5.16 -12.21 1.81
CA LYS A 30 3.95 -11.79 2.53
C LYS A 30 3.78 -10.27 2.52
N ALA A 31 4.85 -9.51 2.78
CA ALA A 31 4.81 -8.05 2.75
C ALA A 31 4.43 -7.54 1.34
N VAL A 32 5.01 -8.12 0.30
CA VAL A 32 4.66 -7.81 -1.10
C VAL A 32 3.19 -8.13 -1.39
N TYR A 33 2.70 -9.29 -0.94
CA TYR A 33 1.30 -9.66 -1.10
C TYR A 33 0.34 -8.69 -0.38
N GLU A 34 0.65 -8.33 0.87
CA GLU A 34 -0.17 -7.39 1.64
C GLU A 34 -0.17 -6.00 1.02
N MET A 35 0.97 -5.53 0.49
CA MET A 35 1.06 -4.28 -0.27
C MET A 35 0.24 -4.34 -1.56
N ALA A 36 0.33 -5.41 -2.34
CA ALA A 36 -0.46 -5.56 -3.57
C ALA A 36 -1.96 -5.60 -3.26
N ARG A 37 -2.37 -6.35 -2.22
CA ARG A 37 -3.76 -6.40 -1.78
C ARG A 37 -4.25 -5.05 -1.32
N LYS A 38 -3.44 -4.32 -0.54
CA LYS A 38 -3.78 -2.97 -0.08
C LYS A 38 -3.88 -2.00 -1.26
N GLY A 39 -2.93 -2.02 -2.19
CA GLY A 39 -2.95 -1.19 -3.40
C GLY A 39 -4.23 -1.41 -4.20
N ALA A 40 -4.62 -2.66 -4.46
CA ALA A 40 -5.87 -2.98 -5.15
C ALA A 40 -7.11 -2.47 -4.39
N GLN A 41 -7.13 -2.58 -3.06
CA GLN A 41 -8.22 -2.02 -2.25
C GLN A 41 -8.24 -0.50 -2.26
N ASP A 42 -7.08 0.13 -2.20
CA ASP A 42 -6.95 1.58 -2.21
C ASP A 42 -7.38 2.15 -3.57
N GLU A 43 -7.04 1.50 -4.68
CA GLU A 43 -7.52 1.85 -6.02
C GLU A 43 -9.04 1.70 -6.15
N LEU A 44 -9.62 0.58 -5.69
CA LEU A 44 -11.08 0.40 -5.68
C LEU A 44 -11.78 1.45 -4.80
N ARG A 45 -11.21 1.75 -3.62
CA ARG A 45 -11.74 2.79 -2.73
C ARG A 45 -11.62 4.18 -3.33
N LEU A 46 -10.53 4.49 -4.02
CA LEU A 46 -10.36 5.74 -4.77
C LEU A 46 -11.47 5.89 -5.82
N GLN A 47 -11.71 4.83 -6.60
CA GLN A 47 -12.78 4.83 -7.62
C GLN A 47 -14.19 4.99 -7.02
N LEU A 48 -14.46 4.40 -5.85
CA LEU A 48 -15.73 4.53 -5.14
C LEU A 48 -15.89 5.89 -4.44
N ARG A 49 -14.81 6.46 -3.89
CA ARG A 49 -14.83 7.73 -3.16
C ARG A 49 -15.04 8.92 -4.08
N ASP A 50 -14.48 8.87 -5.28
CA ASP A 50 -14.57 9.96 -6.26
C ASP A 50 -15.83 9.88 -7.13
N GLY A 51 -16.80 9.02 -6.78
CA GLY A 51 -18.12 8.98 -7.44
C GLY A 51 -18.22 8.05 -8.66
N GLY A 52 -17.41 6.99 -8.71
CA GLY A 52 -17.62 5.88 -9.65
C GLY A 52 -17.31 6.22 -11.11
N MET A 53 -16.03 6.21 -11.47
CA MET A 53 -15.60 6.06 -12.87
C MET A 53 -14.82 4.75 -13.02
N LEU A 54 -15.53 3.62 -12.88
CA LEU A 54 -15.20 2.42 -13.63
C LEU A 54 -15.62 2.66 -15.09
N SER A 55 -14.86 3.46 -15.82
CA SER A 55 -15.01 3.57 -17.28
C SER A 55 -14.45 2.31 -17.93
N GLY A 56 -15.24 1.24 -17.82
CA GLY A 56 -15.16 0.04 -18.63
C GLY A 56 -16.32 0.01 -19.60
N SER A 57 -16.47 1.06 -20.42
CA SER A 57 -17.20 0.95 -21.70
C SER A 57 -16.18 0.60 -22.78
N GLY A 58 -16.30 -0.58 -23.37
CA GLY A 58 -15.49 -0.99 -24.51
C GLY A 58 -15.44 -2.51 -24.65
N GLY A 59 -16.56 -3.08 -25.09
CA GLY A 59 -16.54 -4.34 -25.83
C GLY A 59 -16.05 -4.14 -27.26
#